data_AF-A0A963FPS8-F1
#
_entry.id   AF-A0A963FPS8-F1
#
_cell.length_a   1.000
_cell.length_b   1.000
_cell.length_c   1.000
_cell.angle_alpha   90.00
_cell.angle_beta   90.00
_cell.angle_gamma   90.00
#
_symmetry.space_group_name_H-M   'P 1'
#
loop_
_entity.id
_entity.type
_entity.pdbx_description
1 polymer ?
#
loop_
_entity_poly.entity_id
_entity_poly.type
_entity_poly.pdbx_seq_one_letter_code
_entity_poly.pdbx_strand_id
1 'polypeptide(L)' 'VVSPDDMNAALPRVIIAPLTSKGQPLGCRPEVRFQGKRARILLDQIRAVDKQRLGDKMGEIDATHWHAILLEMLA' A
#
# COMPACT_ATOMS: atom_id res chain seq x y z
N VAL A 1 1.77 -3.68 2.15
CA VAL A 1 2.18 -4.63 1.10
C VAL A 1 0.94 -4.94 0.29
N VAL A 2 1.03 -4.95 -1.02
CA VAL A 2 -0.14 -5.18 -1.91
C VAL A 2 0.01 -6.45 -2.75
N SER A 3 1.19 -7.09 -2.74
CA SER A 3 1.41 -8.39 -3.39
C SER A 3 0.78 -9.54 -2.59
N PRO A 4 0.29 -10.58 -3.27
CA PRO A 4 -0.17 -11.84 -2.68
C PRO A 4 0.84 -12.54 -1.77
N ASP A 5 0.35 -13.30 -0.79
CA ASP A 5 1.18 -13.94 0.23
C ASP A 5 2.07 -15.07 -0.30
N ASP A 6 1.60 -15.81 -1.30
CA ASP A 6 2.37 -16.84 -2.00
C ASP A 6 3.58 -16.23 -2.73
N MET A 7 3.39 -15.10 -3.43
CA MET A 7 4.47 -14.32 -4.03
C MET A 7 5.42 -13.79 -2.96
N ASN A 8 4.86 -13.27 -1.86
CA ASN A 8 5.65 -12.78 -0.73
C ASN A 8 6.43 -13.90 -0.04
N ALA A 9 6.02 -15.17 -0.14
CA ALA A 9 6.77 -16.30 0.40
C ALA A 9 7.89 -16.73 -0.56
N ALA A 10 7.59 -16.82 -1.86
CA ALA A 10 8.51 -17.36 -2.86
C ALA A 10 9.61 -16.39 -3.33
N LEU A 11 9.33 -15.07 -3.35
CA LEU A 11 10.23 -14.08 -3.96
C LEU A 11 11.01 -13.27 -2.92
N PRO A 12 12.24 -12.80 -3.19
CA PRO A 12 12.98 -11.91 -2.28
C PRO A 12 12.42 -10.48 -2.24
N ARG A 13 11.51 -10.15 -3.17
CA ARG A 13 10.91 -8.82 -3.32
C ARG A 13 9.41 -8.87 -3.07
N VAL A 14 8.85 -7.78 -2.56
CA VAL A 14 7.40 -7.59 -2.39
C VAL A 14 6.95 -6.31 -3.09
N ILE A 15 5.66 -6.26 -3.45
CA ILE A 15 5.05 -5.07 -4.05
C ILE A 15 4.43 -4.24 -2.93
N ILE A 16 4.75 -2.95 -2.89
CA ILE A 16 4.24 -2.02 -1.87
C ILE A 16 3.59 -0.81 -2.53
N ALA A 17 2.56 -0.29 -1.88
CA ALA A 17 2.05 1.06 -2.09
C ALA A 17 2.55 1.94 -0.92
N PRO A 18 3.23 3.07 -1.18
CA PRO A 18 3.65 4.00 -0.13
C PRO A 18 2.46 4.59 0.64
N LEU A 19 2.71 5.02 1.87
CA LEU A 19 1.76 5.74 2.70
C LEU A 19 2.34 7.11 3.03
N THR A 20 1.53 8.18 2.93
CA THR A 20 1.96 9.53 3.33
C THR A 20 0.92 10.21 4.21
N SER A 21 1.37 10.93 5.24
CA SER A 21 0.50 11.86 5.98
C SER A 21 0.40 13.24 5.30
N LYS A 22 1.22 13.48 4.26
CA LYS A 22 1.30 14.74 3.52
C LYS A 22 1.18 14.44 2.02
N GLY A 23 0.11 14.90 1.38
CA GLY A 23 -0.11 14.72 -0.05
C GLY A 23 -1.39 15.42 -0.46
N GLN A 24 -1.59 15.69 -1.75
CA GLN A 24 -2.89 16.18 -2.22
C GLN A 24 -3.89 15.02 -2.32
N PRO A 25 -5.17 15.25 -2.00
CA PRO A 25 -6.23 14.28 -2.27
C PRO A 25 -6.34 14.05 -3.78
N LEU A 26 -6.45 12.79 -4.18
CA LEU A 26 -6.62 12.37 -5.56
C LEU A 26 -7.47 11.09 -5.56
N GLY A 27 -8.26 10.86 -6.61
CA GLY A 27 -9.17 9.70 -6.68
C GLY A 27 -8.45 8.36 -6.47
N CYS A 28 -7.22 8.23 -6.99
CA CYS A 28 -6.37 7.06 -6.79
C CYS A 28 -5.62 7.01 -5.44
N ARG A 29 -5.87 7.96 -4.52
CA ARG A 29 -5.18 8.05 -3.23
C ARG A 29 -6.16 8.00 -2.07
N PRO A 30 -6.71 6.81 -1.73
CA PRO A 30 -7.65 6.68 -0.64
C PRO A 30 -7.07 7.17 0.68
N GLU A 31 -7.90 7.86 1.46
CA GLU A 31 -7.56 8.31 2.80
C GLU A 31 -7.90 7.22 3.83
N VAL A 32 -6.97 6.97 4.74
CA VAL A 32 -7.08 5.98 5.81
C VAL A 32 -6.60 6.58 7.13
N ARG A 33 -7.14 6.08 8.25
CA ARG A 33 -6.57 6.36 9.58
C ARG A 33 -5.59 5.24 9.92
N PHE A 34 -4.31 5.58 10.03
CA PHE A 34 -3.26 4.64 10.42
C PHE A 34 -2.52 5.18 11.64
N GLN A 35 -2.44 4.39 12.71
CA GLN A 35 -1.82 4.78 13.98
C GLN A 35 -2.28 6.14 14.52
N GLY A 36 -3.60 6.39 14.50
CA GLY A 36 -4.20 7.64 14.99
C GLY A 36 -3.98 8.86 14.10
N LYS A 37 -3.32 8.72 12.95
CA LYS A 37 -3.07 9.80 11.99
C LYS A 37 -3.84 9.56 10.71
N ARG A 38 -4.35 10.65 10.11
CA ARG A 38 -4.85 10.62 8.73
C ARG A 38 -3.67 10.46 7.78
N ALA A 39 -3.76 9.49 6.90
CA ALA A 39 -2.77 9.19 5.90
C ALA A 39 -3.45 8.82 4.58
N ARG A 40 -2.70 8.87 3.49
CA ARG A 40 -3.18 8.48 2.15
C ARG A 40 -2.31 7.36 1.63
N ILE A 41 -2.93 6.39 0.97
CA ILE A 41 -2.25 5.31 0.28
C ILE A 41 -1.98 5.79 -1.14
N LEU A 42 -0.71 5.79 -1.57
CA LEU A 42 -0.33 6.24 -2.90
C LEU A 42 -0.34 5.05 -3.85
N LEU A 43 -1.53 4.71 -4.36
CA LEU A 43 -1.67 3.60 -5.32
C LEU A 43 -0.99 3.92 -6.66
N ASP A 44 -0.84 5.21 -7.00
CA ASP A 44 -0.07 5.68 -8.15
C ASP A 44 1.45 5.49 -8.01
N GLN A 45 1.95 5.19 -6.81
CA GLN A 45 3.38 5.00 -6.55
C GLN A 45 3.73 3.56 -6.15
N ILE A 46 2.93 2.59 -6.61
CA ILE A 46 3.20 1.17 -6.41
C ILE A 46 4.56 0.80 -7.00
N ARG A 47 5.36 0.06 -6.21
CA ARG A 47 6.68 -0.39 -6.64
C ARG A 47 7.09 -1.69 -5.95
N ALA A 48 8.02 -2.41 -6.57
CA ALA A 48 8.68 -3.56 -5.95
C ALA A 48 9.84 -3.11 -5.07
N VAL A 49 9.94 -3.66 -3.87
CA VAL A 49 11.05 -3.44 -2.94
C VAL A 49 11.61 -4.76 -2.44
N ASP A 50 12.91 -4.79 -2.18
CA ASP A 50 13.56 -5.93 -1.54
C ASP A 50 13.09 -6.05 -0.07
N LYS A 51 12.79 -7.27 0.37
CA LYS A 51 12.38 -7.56 1.75
C LYS A 51 13.42 -7.09 2.78
N GLN A 52 14.71 -7.12 2.44
CA GLN A 52 15.78 -6.64 3.32
C GLN A 52 15.69 -5.15 3.65
N ARG A 53 14.97 -4.37 2.84
CA ARG A 53 14.74 -2.93 3.07
C ARG A 53 13.53 -2.63 3.94
N LEU A 54 12.76 -3.65 4.31
CA LEU A 54 11.59 -3.51 5.18
C LEU A 54 12.04 -3.60 6.64
N GLY A 55 11.55 -2.67 7.45
CA GLY A 55 11.63 -2.78 8.91
C GLY A 55 10.45 -3.55 9.48
N ASP A 56 10.12 -3.27 10.73
CA ASP A 56 9.08 -3.98 11.46
C ASP A 56 7.66 -3.73 10.92
N LYS A 57 6.77 -4.74 11.08
CA LYS A 57 5.34 -4.61 10.75
C LYS A 57 4.69 -3.60 11.70
N MET A 58 4.31 -2.45 11.17
CA MET A 58 3.66 -1.37 11.93
C MET A 58 2.14 -1.58 12.15
N GLY A 59 1.51 -2.46 11.38
CA GLY A 59 0.08 -2.71 11.41
C GLY A 59 -0.45 -3.25 10.09
N GLU A 60 -1.77 -3.20 9.93
CA GLU A 60 -2.49 -3.69 8.76
C GLU A 60 -3.59 -2.72 8.37
N ILE A 61 -3.88 -2.63 7.07
CA ILE A 61 -4.95 -1.78 6.53
C ILE A 61 -5.89 -2.69 5.76
N ASP A 62 -7.16 -2.67 6.14
CA ASP A 62 -8.21 -3.47 5.52
C ASP A 62 -8.33 -3.16 4.03
N ALA A 63 -8.39 -4.22 3.22
CA ALA A 63 -8.47 -4.16 1.76
C ALA A 63 -9.64 -3.33 1.24
N THR A 64 -10.76 -3.25 1.98
CA THR A 64 -11.93 -2.44 1.64
C THR A 64 -11.60 -0.96 1.40
N HIS A 65 -10.52 -0.44 1.98
CA HIS A 65 -10.11 0.95 1.82
C HIS A 65 -9.41 1.25 0.50
N TRP A 66 -8.85 0.26 -0.19
CA TRP A 66 -7.96 0.50 -1.34
C TRP A 66 -8.15 -0.45 -2.52
N HIS A 67 -8.69 -1.64 -2.31
CA HIS A 67 -8.74 -2.69 -3.33
C HIS A 67 -9.59 -2.29 -4.54
N ALA A 68 -10.79 -1.75 -4.32
CA ALA A 68 -11.67 -1.29 -5.40
C ALA A 68 -11.00 -0.21 -6.27
N ILE A 69 -10.37 0.78 -5.63
CA ILE A 69 -9.68 1.87 -6.33
C ILE A 69 -8.49 1.34 -7.13
N LEU A 70 -7.75 0.35 -6.59
CA LEU A 70 -6.67 -0.28 -7.32
C LEU A 70 -7.17 -1.00 -8.59
N LEU A 71 -8.32 -1.67 -8.50
CA LEU A 71 -8.94 -2.32 -9.67
C LEU A 71 -9.39 -1.29 -10.71
N GLU A 72 -10.01 -0.18 -10.28
CA GLU A 72 -10.39 0.93 -11.16
C GLU A 72 -9.19 1.54 -11.90
N MET A 73 -8.00 1.59 -11.27
CA MET A 73 -6.78 2.08 -11.92
C MET A 73 -6.21 1.14 -12.99
N LEU A 74 -6.54 -0.15 -12.92
CA LEU A 74 -6.00 -1.19 -13.80
C LEU A 74 -6.97 -1.60 -14.92
N ALA A 75 -8.21 -1.13 -14.86
CA ALA A 75 -9.24 -1.31 -15.88
C ALA A 75 -9.11 -0.27 -16.99
#